data_AF-A0A5E5BDU8-F1
#
_entry.id   AF-A0A5E5BDU8-F1
#
_cell.length_a   1.000
_cell.length_b   1.000
_cell.length_c   1.000
_cell.angle_alpha   90.00
_cell.angle_beta   90.00
_cell.angle_gamma   90.00
#
_symmetry.space_group_name_H-M   'P 1'
#
loop_
_entity.id
_entity.type
_entity.pdbx_description
1 polymer ?
#
loop_
_entity_poly.entity_id
_entity_poly.type
_entity_poly.pdbx_seq_one_letter_code
_entity_poly.pdbx_strand_id
1 'polypeptide(L)'
;MTHAKHEHSPRRHPVATAASLVFLLAGTAGAAHAQTYPLPEIVSGTTLTYEQYYDGSVVPVGVIQGSVTIHPVPPYPAQLGGAGISVFRGASVTINPNLGTPGVVSVTSDYRAGAPNDALYIANGTVNIVASQAGVLLTGVGDQVHGVYMPESSQGNSLLTGANVTIVTTGLQADGMRPYGASSTINLRDTSITVNGASSWGVRSWGGSNITLTNSRVTSNGAVGTGAGGVQVYNGSVANINGNSTITTAVAGNLGLNAESGGTLNTNTDPNTPGTVTVSTTGAGSHAVRIGTANGNLNRLSLSTTQNSTYGLLVNGTPSPDRRSR
;
A
#
# COMPACT_ATOMS: atom_id res chain seq x y z
N MET A 1 -40.67 66.50 24.36
CA MET A 1 -40.84 65.58 23.22
C MET A 1 -39.54 65.53 22.45
N THR A 2 -38.76 64.50 22.72
CA THR A 2 -37.47 64.16 22.13
C THR A 2 -37.69 63.30 20.89
N HIS A 3 -36.93 63.52 19.82
CA HIS A 3 -36.32 62.42 19.05
C HIS A 3 -35.27 62.97 18.08
N ALA A 4 -34.01 62.61 18.34
CA ALA A 4 -32.88 62.80 17.44
C ALA A 4 -32.85 61.66 16.41
N LYS A 5 -32.54 62.01 15.15
CA LYS A 5 -32.29 61.07 14.04
C LYS A 5 -30.94 60.39 14.24
N HIS A 6 -30.93 59.05 14.18
CA HIS A 6 -29.71 58.25 14.10
C HIS A 6 -29.28 58.08 12.64
N GLU A 7 -28.02 58.44 12.36
CA GLU A 7 -27.29 58.12 11.13
C GLU A 7 -26.96 56.62 11.07
N HIS A 8 -27.06 56.03 9.87
CA HIS A 8 -26.66 54.66 9.58
C HIS A 8 -25.27 54.67 8.91
N SER A 9 -24.26 54.13 9.59
CA SER A 9 -22.94 53.87 9.00
C SER A 9 -22.87 52.44 8.42
N PRO A 10 -22.15 52.22 7.30
CA PRO A 10 -22.09 50.92 6.63
C PRO A 10 -21.18 49.93 7.36
N ARG A 11 -21.64 48.67 7.45
CA ARG A 11 -20.90 47.53 8.01
C ARG A 11 -19.75 47.14 7.06
N ARG A 12 -18.51 47.24 7.52
CA ARG A 12 -17.35 46.57 6.90
C ARG A 12 -17.30 45.12 7.39
N HIS A 13 -17.24 44.18 6.45
CA HIS A 13 -16.98 42.77 6.75
C HIS A 13 -15.51 42.59 7.16
N PRO A 14 -15.21 41.88 8.26
CA PRO A 14 -13.84 41.55 8.61
C PRO A 14 -13.33 40.42 7.71
N VAL A 15 -12.23 40.67 7.01
CA VAL A 15 -11.40 39.65 6.39
C VAL A 15 -10.59 39.00 7.51
N ALA A 16 -10.85 37.72 7.79
CA ALA A 16 -10.11 36.97 8.79
C ALA A 16 -8.81 36.43 8.19
N THR A 17 -7.70 37.11 8.45
CA THR A 17 -6.36 36.60 8.19
C THR A 17 -5.98 35.64 9.32
N ALA A 18 -5.85 34.35 9.04
CA ALA A 18 -5.39 33.38 10.02
C ALA A 18 -3.87 33.51 10.21
N ALA A 19 -3.45 34.06 11.34
CA ALA A 19 -2.07 34.05 11.79
C ALA A 19 -1.84 32.81 12.66
N SER A 20 -0.95 31.90 12.25
CA SER A 20 -0.53 30.75 13.05
C SER A 20 0.31 31.23 14.23
N LEU A 21 -0.19 31.01 15.46
CA LEU A 21 0.53 31.30 16.70
C LEU A 21 1.35 30.06 17.11
N VAL A 22 2.67 30.18 17.17
CA VAL A 22 3.56 29.15 17.72
C VAL A 22 3.78 29.43 19.21
N PHE A 23 3.33 28.53 20.08
CA PHE A 23 3.68 28.56 21.51
C PHE A 23 5.00 27.80 21.73
N LEU A 24 6.06 28.52 22.11
CA LEU A 24 7.30 27.94 22.60
C LEU A 24 7.28 27.93 24.14
N LEU A 25 7.10 26.76 24.74
CA LEU A 25 7.43 26.51 26.14
C LEU A 25 8.72 25.68 26.18
N ALA A 26 9.80 26.32 26.61
CA ALA A 26 11.09 25.68 26.82
C ALA A 26 11.09 24.90 28.15
N GLY A 27 11.30 23.59 28.06
CA GLY A 27 11.52 22.70 29.20
C GLY A 27 12.16 21.41 28.70
N THR A 28 13.24 20.98 29.36
CA THR A 28 14.17 19.93 28.96
C THR A 28 13.58 18.51 29.00
N ALA A 29 12.70 18.22 28.06
CA ALA A 29 12.36 16.89 27.56
C ALA A 29 12.45 16.98 26.03
N GLY A 30 13.04 15.98 25.35
CA GLY A 30 13.32 16.04 23.91
C GLY A 30 12.14 16.64 23.14
N ALA A 31 12.38 17.73 22.41
CA ALA A 31 11.33 18.54 21.81
C ALA A 31 10.40 17.65 21.00
N ALA A 32 9.16 17.48 21.47
CA ALA A 32 8.13 16.79 20.72
C ALA A 32 7.87 17.60 19.45
N HIS A 33 8.34 17.10 18.30
CA HIS A 33 8.07 17.74 17.03
C HIS A 33 6.57 17.67 16.74
N ALA A 34 5.94 18.83 16.53
CA ALA A 34 4.52 18.90 16.19
C ALA A 34 4.27 18.27 14.81
N GLN A 35 3.10 17.66 14.63
CA GLN A 35 2.67 17.17 13.32
C GLN A 35 2.71 18.32 12.31
N THR A 36 3.42 18.11 11.21
CA THR A 36 3.38 19.03 10.07
C THR A 36 2.40 18.46 9.04
N TYR A 37 1.42 19.27 8.64
CA TYR A 37 0.50 18.93 7.56
C TYR A 37 1.11 19.41 6.23
N PRO A 38 0.99 18.62 5.15
CA PRO A 38 1.48 19.02 3.84
C PRO A 38 0.64 20.17 3.27
N LEU A 39 1.20 20.83 2.26
CA LEU A 39 0.38 21.68 1.39
C LEU A 39 -0.59 20.79 0.57
N PRO A 40 -1.76 21.31 0.17
CA PRO A 40 -2.65 20.58 -0.73
C PRO A 40 -2.00 20.21 -2.07
N GLU A 41 -1.00 20.98 -2.50
CA GLU A 41 -0.22 20.71 -3.71
C GLU A 41 1.27 20.65 -3.36
N ILE A 42 1.90 19.52 -3.68
CA ILE A 42 3.35 19.35 -3.66
C ILE A 42 3.84 19.48 -5.10
N VAL A 43 4.55 20.56 -5.36
CA VAL A 43 5.03 20.91 -6.70
C VAL A 43 6.26 20.09 -7.09
N SER A 44 6.45 19.93 -8.39
CA SER A 44 7.59 19.22 -8.95
C SER A 44 8.93 19.85 -8.56
N GLY A 45 9.95 19.03 -8.36
CA GLY A 45 11.31 19.46 -7.98
C GLY A 45 11.54 19.60 -6.49
N THR A 46 10.57 19.23 -5.64
CA THR A 46 10.72 19.30 -4.19
C THR A 46 11.35 18.04 -3.60
N THR A 47 12.23 18.25 -2.62
CA THR A 47 12.72 17.21 -1.70
C THR A 47 12.15 17.50 -0.32
N LEU A 48 11.39 16.55 0.22
CA LEU A 48 10.67 16.67 1.47
C LEU A 48 11.24 15.68 2.47
N THR A 49 11.69 16.20 3.61
CA THR A 49 12.38 15.42 4.65
C THR A 49 11.48 15.10 5.85
N TYR A 50 10.16 15.15 5.65
CA TYR A 50 9.15 14.89 6.67
C TYR A 50 7.98 14.12 6.05
N GLU A 51 7.18 13.49 6.91
CA GLU A 51 5.98 12.75 6.51
C GLU A 51 4.93 13.65 5.85
N GLN A 52 4.40 13.22 4.70
CA GLN A 52 3.27 13.89 4.06
C GLN A 52 1.95 13.33 4.62
N TYR A 53 1.50 13.91 5.73
CA TYR A 53 0.33 13.48 6.50
C TYR A 53 -0.97 14.16 6.04
N TYR A 54 -1.73 13.50 5.17
CA TYR A 54 -3.04 13.98 4.71
C TYR A 54 -4.16 13.50 5.64
N ASP A 55 -4.81 14.44 6.32
CA ASP A 55 -5.98 14.21 7.17
C ASP A 55 -7.22 14.83 6.54
N GLY A 56 -8.28 14.05 6.36
CA GLY A 56 -9.53 14.53 5.76
C GLY A 56 -10.17 15.74 6.43
N SER A 57 -9.84 16.01 7.70
CA SER A 57 -10.36 17.17 8.45
C SER A 57 -9.50 18.43 8.29
N VAL A 58 -8.27 18.30 7.77
CA VAL A 58 -7.28 19.39 7.69
C VAL A 58 -6.83 19.64 6.25
N VAL A 59 -6.39 18.58 5.56
CA VAL A 59 -5.98 18.58 4.16
C VAL A 59 -6.77 17.50 3.42
N PRO A 60 -8.06 17.77 3.09
CA PRO A 60 -8.97 16.76 2.54
C PRO A 60 -8.56 16.27 1.15
N VAL A 61 -7.87 17.10 0.39
CA VAL A 61 -7.44 16.78 -0.98
C VAL A 61 -5.97 17.16 -1.15
N GLY A 62 -5.20 16.22 -1.68
CA GLY A 62 -3.78 16.37 -1.97
C GLY A 62 -3.45 16.06 -3.43
N VAL A 63 -2.50 16.78 -4.00
CA VAL A 63 -1.87 16.48 -5.29
C VAL A 63 -0.36 16.49 -5.13
N ILE A 64 0.30 15.43 -5.60
CA ILE A 64 1.76 15.33 -5.67
C ILE A 64 2.17 15.28 -7.14
N GLN A 65 2.95 16.28 -7.57
CA GLN A 65 3.42 16.38 -8.95
C GLN A 65 4.71 15.57 -9.17
N GLY A 66 5.07 15.32 -10.42
CA GLY A 66 6.23 14.50 -10.77
C GLY A 66 7.56 15.08 -10.30
N SER A 67 8.63 14.29 -10.33
CA SER A 67 9.98 14.69 -9.90
C SER A 67 10.03 15.16 -8.44
N VAL A 68 9.45 14.37 -7.54
CA VAL A 68 9.39 14.66 -6.09
C VAL A 68 10.12 13.55 -5.34
N THR A 69 10.88 13.92 -4.32
CA THR A 69 11.46 12.97 -3.35
C THR A 69 10.88 13.24 -1.97
N ILE A 70 10.30 12.22 -1.34
CA ILE A 70 9.80 12.23 0.02
C ILE A 70 10.59 11.20 0.82
N HIS A 71 11.37 11.65 1.79
CA HIS A 71 12.15 10.79 2.67
C HIS A 71 12.19 11.42 4.07
N PRO A 72 11.20 11.11 4.92
CA PRO A 72 11.17 11.59 6.30
C PRO A 72 12.47 11.21 7.03
N VAL A 73 13.07 12.17 7.74
CA VAL A 73 14.26 11.95 8.56
C VAL A 73 14.02 12.33 10.03
N PRO A 74 14.71 11.71 10.99
CA PRO A 74 14.59 12.07 12.40
C PRO A 74 14.97 13.54 12.67
N PRO A 75 14.44 14.14 13.76
CA PRO A 75 13.48 13.57 14.72
C PRO A 75 12.05 13.51 14.17
N TYR A 76 11.35 12.41 14.46
CA TYR A 76 9.94 12.25 14.11
C TYR A 76 9.02 12.81 15.21
N PRO A 77 7.80 13.25 14.87
CA PRO A 77 6.76 13.48 15.86
C PRO A 77 6.54 12.24 16.74
N ALA A 78 6.29 12.43 18.04
CA ALA A 78 6.26 11.34 19.03
C ALA A 78 5.23 10.22 18.73
N GLN A 79 4.24 10.50 17.88
CA GLN A 79 3.16 9.58 17.52
C GLN A 79 3.42 8.86 16.19
N LEU A 80 4.48 9.21 15.44
CA LEU A 80 4.71 8.75 14.07
C LEU A 80 6.05 8.03 13.97
N GLY A 81 6.12 7.06 13.05
CA GLY A 81 7.34 6.33 12.76
C GLY A 81 8.08 6.77 11.50
N GLY A 82 7.66 7.87 10.89
CA GLY A 82 8.30 8.42 9.69
C GLY A 82 7.79 7.77 8.40
N ALA A 83 6.48 7.57 8.28
CA ALA A 83 5.88 7.16 7.02
C ALA A 83 6.14 8.21 5.93
N GLY A 84 6.33 7.77 4.68
CA GLY A 84 6.55 8.68 3.57
C GLY A 84 5.31 9.54 3.30
N ILE A 85 4.22 8.86 2.94
CA ILE A 85 2.90 9.46 2.77
C ILE A 85 1.90 8.70 3.65
N SER A 86 1.10 9.45 4.40
CA SER A 86 -0.02 8.88 5.15
C SER A 86 -1.33 9.55 4.78
N VAL A 87 -2.38 8.76 4.59
CA VAL A 87 -3.70 9.24 4.18
C VAL A 87 -4.78 8.72 5.13
N PHE A 88 -5.46 9.64 5.79
CA PHE A 88 -6.37 9.37 6.90
C PHE A 88 -7.71 10.10 6.77
N ARG A 89 -8.70 9.61 7.52
CA ARG A 89 -9.97 10.30 7.84
C ARG A 89 -10.74 10.83 6.61
N GLY A 90 -10.71 10.08 5.52
CA GLY A 90 -11.39 10.40 4.26
C GLY A 90 -10.61 11.30 3.31
N ALA A 91 -9.34 11.63 3.60
CA ALA A 91 -8.51 12.37 2.67
C ALA A 91 -8.34 11.62 1.33
N SER A 92 -8.21 12.39 0.26
CA SER A 92 -7.98 11.90 -1.10
C SER A 92 -6.70 12.49 -1.68
N VAL A 93 -5.76 11.65 -2.08
CA VAL A 93 -4.48 12.08 -2.64
C VAL A 93 -4.33 11.56 -4.06
N THR A 94 -4.02 12.46 -5.00
CA THR A 94 -3.62 12.11 -6.36
C THR A 94 -2.11 12.25 -6.51
N ILE A 95 -1.42 11.17 -6.82
CA ILE A 95 -0.01 11.20 -7.20
C ILE A 95 0.03 11.19 -8.72
N ASN A 96 0.49 12.29 -9.33
CA ASN A 96 0.53 12.44 -10.78
C ASN A 96 1.94 12.77 -11.26
N PRO A 97 2.72 11.74 -11.63
CA PRO A 97 4.08 11.92 -12.14
C PRO A 97 4.17 12.70 -13.46
N ASN A 98 3.04 13.04 -14.11
CA ASN A 98 2.99 13.80 -15.36
C ASN A 98 2.81 15.31 -15.16
N LEU A 99 2.50 15.77 -13.94
CA LEU A 99 2.33 17.20 -13.65
C LEU A 99 3.65 17.86 -13.27
N GLY A 100 3.73 19.19 -13.46
CA GLY A 100 4.95 19.97 -13.24
C GLY A 100 6.04 19.57 -14.23
N THR A 101 7.24 19.25 -13.74
CA THR A 101 8.27 18.57 -14.53
C THR A 101 8.04 17.06 -14.43
N PRO A 102 7.64 16.39 -15.53
CA PRO A 102 7.35 14.96 -15.49
C PRO A 102 8.57 14.17 -14.99
N GLY A 103 8.32 13.25 -14.07
CA GLY A 103 9.39 12.46 -13.48
C GLY A 103 8.90 11.66 -12.28
N VAL A 104 9.75 10.79 -11.77
CA VAL A 104 9.39 9.85 -10.72
C VAL A 104 8.96 10.58 -9.46
N VAL A 105 7.93 10.06 -8.78
CA VAL A 105 7.67 10.39 -7.38
C VAL A 105 8.29 9.28 -6.54
N SER A 106 9.36 9.59 -5.81
CA SER A 106 10.08 8.65 -4.96
C SER A 106 9.70 8.87 -3.50
N VAL A 107 9.22 7.82 -2.85
CA VAL A 107 8.77 7.85 -1.47
C VAL A 107 9.52 6.76 -0.71
N THR A 108 10.26 7.16 0.32
CA THR A 108 11.03 6.25 1.16
C THR A 108 10.59 6.39 2.60
N SER A 109 10.49 5.27 3.31
CA SER A 109 10.36 5.25 4.76
C SER A 109 11.40 4.31 5.38
N ASP A 110 11.99 4.76 6.48
CA ASP A 110 13.02 4.03 7.22
C ASP A 110 12.54 3.72 8.64
N TYR A 111 12.56 2.45 9.04
CA TYR A 111 12.15 2.02 10.38
C TYR A 111 13.07 2.60 11.45
N ARG A 112 12.49 3.17 12.51
CA ARG A 112 13.19 3.43 13.78
C ARG A 112 12.33 3.03 14.98
N ALA A 113 11.11 3.57 15.07
CA ALA A 113 10.09 3.26 16.08
C ALA A 113 8.79 4.03 15.76
N GLY A 114 7.63 3.54 16.21
CA GLY A 114 6.33 4.21 16.02
C GLY A 114 5.60 3.79 14.73
N ALA A 115 4.31 4.12 14.62
CA ALA A 115 3.49 3.89 13.44
C ALA A 115 2.64 5.14 13.18
N PRO A 116 2.36 5.53 11.92
CA PRO A 116 2.73 4.87 10.67
C PRO A 116 4.22 5.02 10.34
N ASN A 117 4.78 4.02 9.65
CA ASN A 117 6.21 3.91 9.33
C ASN A 117 6.47 3.26 7.97
N ASP A 118 5.47 3.27 7.07
CA ASP A 118 5.53 2.65 5.74
C ASP A 118 5.75 3.69 4.66
N ALA A 119 6.22 3.30 3.47
CA ALA A 119 6.38 4.27 2.38
C ALA A 119 5.02 4.90 2.01
N LEU A 120 3.96 4.10 1.96
CA LEU A 120 2.59 4.55 1.82
C LEU A 120 1.67 3.89 2.86
N TYR A 121 1.02 4.71 3.68
CA TYR A 121 0.07 4.27 4.69
C TYR A 121 -1.33 4.83 4.41
N ILE A 122 -2.36 3.98 4.35
CA ILE A 122 -3.73 4.42 4.06
C ILE A 122 -4.71 3.80 5.06
N ALA A 123 -5.29 4.64 5.93
CA ALA A 123 -6.29 4.22 6.92
C ALA A 123 -7.52 5.13 6.86
N ASN A 124 -8.59 4.64 6.23
CA ASN A 124 -9.74 5.43 5.80
C ASN A 124 -9.28 6.61 4.92
N GLY A 125 -8.87 6.33 3.69
CA GLY A 125 -8.35 7.31 2.76
C GLY A 125 -8.33 6.78 1.34
N THR A 126 -8.20 7.66 0.36
CA THR A 126 -8.09 7.28 -1.06
C THR A 126 -6.78 7.78 -1.65
N VAL A 127 -6.07 6.92 -2.36
CA VAL A 127 -4.88 7.28 -3.14
C VAL A 127 -5.07 6.82 -4.57
N ASN A 128 -4.95 7.77 -5.50
CA ASN A 128 -4.97 7.49 -6.93
C ASN A 128 -3.61 7.85 -7.56
N ILE A 129 -2.94 6.86 -8.14
CA ILE A 129 -1.69 7.03 -8.85
C ILE A 129 -1.98 7.08 -10.36
N VAL A 130 -1.75 8.24 -10.96
CA VAL A 130 -1.97 8.44 -12.39
C VAL A 130 -0.89 7.70 -13.17
N ALA A 131 -1.32 6.91 -14.17
CA ALA A 131 -0.40 6.19 -15.06
C ALA A 131 0.61 7.14 -15.71
N SER A 132 1.88 6.74 -15.72
CA SER A 132 2.98 7.54 -16.23
C SER A 132 4.15 6.65 -16.64
N GLN A 133 4.94 7.09 -17.62
CA GLN A 133 6.20 6.44 -17.96
C GLN A 133 7.24 6.54 -16.83
N ALA A 134 7.20 7.63 -16.05
CA ALA A 134 8.15 7.82 -14.95
C ALA A 134 7.77 7.00 -13.71
N GLY A 135 6.46 6.84 -13.46
CA GLY A 135 5.92 6.02 -12.38
C GLY A 135 6.10 6.58 -10.98
N VAL A 136 5.79 5.75 -10.00
CA VAL A 136 5.95 6.01 -8.56
C VAL A 136 6.85 4.93 -7.97
N LEU A 137 7.84 5.31 -7.16
CA LEU A 137 8.70 4.40 -6.43
C LEU A 137 8.38 4.48 -4.93
N LEU A 138 7.96 3.36 -4.35
CA LEU A 138 7.70 3.21 -2.92
C LEU A 138 8.77 2.28 -2.32
N THR A 139 9.55 2.81 -1.38
CA THR A 139 10.69 2.08 -0.78
C THR A 139 10.52 1.96 0.73
N GLY A 140 10.39 0.72 1.20
CA GLY A 140 10.35 0.42 2.62
C GLY A 140 11.67 -0.15 3.13
N VAL A 141 12.33 0.55 4.06
CA VAL A 141 13.63 0.16 4.61
C VAL A 141 13.50 -0.12 6.10
N GLY A 142 13.96 -1.28 6.53
CA GLY A 142 13.90 -1.70 7.93
C GLY A 142 12.80 -2.71 8.23
N ASP A 143 12.91 -3.31 9.41
CA ASP A 143 12.06 -4.44 9.79
C ASP A 143 10.60 -4.00 9.90
N GLN A 144 9.69 -4.79 9.31
CA GLN A 144 8.25 -4.51 9.24
C GLN A 144 7.91 -3.14 8.62
N VAL A 145 8.78 -2.59 7.75
CA VAL A 145 8.45 -1.40 6.96
C VAL A 145 8.02 -1.81 5.57
N HIS A 146 6.73 -1.66 5.31
CA HIS A 146 6.13 -2.07 4.06
C HIS A 146 6.24 -0.98 3.00
N GLY A 147 6.14 -1.40 1.74
CA GLY A 147 5.95 -0.46 0.65
C GLY A 147 4.58 0.21 0.71
N VAL A 148 3.56 -0.61 0.96
CA VAL A 148 2.18 -0.15 1.18
C VAL A 148 1.58 -0.89 2.38
N TYR A 149 1.05 -0.15 3.35
CA TYR A 149 0.26 -0.70 4.44
C TYR A 149 -1.14 -0.07 4.46
N MET A 150 -2.16 -0.94 4.51
CA MET A 150 -3.56 -0.53 4.58
C MET A 150 -4.22 -1.29 5.73
N PRO A 151 -4.18 -0.79 6.97
CA PRO A 151 -4.81 -1.44 8.09
C PRO A 151 -6.34 -1.39 7.97
N GLU A 152 -7.01 -2.30 8.68
CA GLU A 152 -8.44 -2.23 8.88
C GLU A 152 -8.80 -0.92 9.59
N SER A 153 -9.75 -0.19 9.02
CA SER A 153 -10.29 1.02 9.63
C SER A 153 -11.79 0.87 9.87
N SER A 154 -12.20 1.16 11.11
CA SER A 154 -13.62 1.26 11.49
C SER A 154 -14.27 2.57 11.04
N GLN A 155 -13.47 3.53 10.59
CA GLN A 155 -13.92 4.87 10.19
C GLN A 155 -14.31 4.96 8.71
N GLY A 156 -14.01 3.93 7.93
CA GLY A 156 -14.40 3.82 6.52
C GLY A 156 -13.34 3.14 5.67
N ASN A 157 -13.54 3.19 4.36
CA ASN A 157 -12.74 2.42 3.41
C ASN A 157 -11.38 3.07 3.13
N SER A 158 -10.38 2.22 2.93
CA SER A 158 -9.07 2.55 2.37
C SER A 158 -9.02 2.06 0.93
N LEU A 159 -8.67 2.94 -0.01
CA LEU A 159 -8.60 2.63 -1.44
C LEU A 159 -7.27 3.08 -2.04
N LEU A 160 -6.59 2.17 -2.72
CA LEU A 160 -5.44 2.46 -3.56
C LEU A 160 -5.73 2.05 -5.00
N THR A 161 -5.68 3.00 -5.94
CA THR A 161 -5.82 2.75 -7.38
C THR A 161 -4.66 3.32 -8.16
N GLY A 162 -4.30 2.71 -9.30
CA GLY A 162 -3.34 3.32 -10.21
C GLY A 162 -2.55 2.37 -11.10
N ALA A 163 -1.47 2.90 -11.67
CA ALA A 163 -0.59 2.15 -12.57
C ALA A 163 0.87 2.61 -12.47
N ASN A 164 1.79 1.80 -13.01
CA ASN A 164 3.22 2.12 -13.11
C ASN A 164 3.87 2.40 -11.75
N VAL A 165 3.63 1.49 -10.81
CA VAL A 165 4.15 1.58 -9.44
C VAL A 165 5.27 0.56 -9.25
N THR A 166 6.40 1.00 -8.74
CA THR A 166 7.50 0.15 -8.29
C THR A 166 7.54 0.15 -6.77
N ILE A 167 7.56 -1.04 -6.18
CA ILE A 167 7.62 -1.23 -4.73
C ILE A 167 8.87 -2.05 -4.41
N VAL A 168 9.70 -1.55 -3.50
CA VAL A 168 10.91 -2.24 -3.03
C VAL A 168 10.95 -2.26 -1.52
N THR A 169 11.18 -3.44 -0.93
CA THR A 169 11.38 -3.56 0.52
C THR A 169 12.61 -4.40 0.87
N THR A 170 13.24 -4.11 2.01
CA THR A 170 14.54 -4.71 2.37
C THR A 170 14.63 -5.32 3.76
N GLY A 171 13.83 -4.89 4.74
CA GLY A 171 13.95 -5.37 6.12
C GLY A 171 13.21 -6.68 6.42
N LEU A 172 13.48 -7.26 7.59
CA LEU A 172 12.81 -8.49 8.04
C LEU A 172 11.29 -8.29 8.08
N GLN A 173 10.54 -9.22 7.49
CA GLN A 173 9.08 -9.21 7.43
C GLN A 173 8.48 -7.93 6.80
N ALA A 174 9.28 -7.18 6.03
CA ALA A 174 8.85 -6.05 5.24
C ALA A 174 8.16 -6.52 3.95
N ASP A 175 6.85 -6.76 4.01
CA ASP A 175 6.02 -7.08 2.85
C ASP A 175 5.98 -5.91 1.84
N GLY A 176 5.85 -6.23 0.54
CA GLY A 176 5.68 -5.20 -0.50
C GLY A 176 4.36 -4.46 -0.33
N MET A 177 3.26 -5.20 -0.26
CA MET A 177 1.95 -4.68 0.10
C MET A 177 1.31 -5.52 1.21
N ARG A 178 0.73 -4.85 2.19
CA ARG A 178 0.14 -5.49 3.36
C ARG A 178 -1.27 -4.97 3.70
N PRO A 179 -2.29 -5.19 2.87
CA PRO A 179 -3.65 -4.80 3.21
C PRO A 179 -4.30 -5.73 4.24
N TYR A 180 -5.06 -5.15 5.16
CA TYR A 180 -5.79 -5.84 6.21
C TYR A 180 -7.22 -5.29 6.32
N GLY A 181 -8.19 -6.19 6.51
CA GLY A 181 -9.58 -5.85 6.78
C GLY A 181 -10.44 -5.68 5.53
N ALA A 182 -11.75 -5.90 5.68
CA ALA A 182 -12.72 -5.82 4.58
C ALA A 182 -12.89 -4.41 4.00
N SER A 183 -12.44 -3.38 4.71
CA SER A 183 -12.44 -1.99 4.27
C SER A 183 -11.22 -1.61 3.41
N SER A 184 -10.28 -2.54 3.16
CA SER A 184 -9.06 -2.29 2.38
C SER A 184 -9.14 -2.85 0.96
N THR A 185 -9.04 -1.98 -0.04
CA THR A 185 -9.06 -2.33 -1.47
C THR A 185 -7.85 -1.77 -2.23
N ILE A 186 -7.14 -2.63 -2.98
CA ILE A 186 -6.03 -2.24 -3.86
C ILE A 186 -6.35 -2.67 -5.30
N ASN A 187 -6.29 -1.73 -6.24
CA ASN A 187 -6.43 -1.99 -7.68
C ASN A 187 -5.27 -1.35 -8.45
N LEU A 188 -4.23 -2.14 -8.74
CA LEU A 188 -3.05 -1.66 -9.44
C LEU A 188 -2.82 -2.43 -10.74
N ARG A 189 -2.28 -1.74 -11.74
CA ARG A 189 -1.77 -2.36 -12.95
C ARG A 189 -0.32 -1.96 -13.24
N ASP A 190 0.37 -2.74 -14.05
CA ASP A 190 1.73 -2.44 -14.49
C ASP A 190 2.66 -2.18 -13.29
N THR A 191 2.53 -3.00 -12.24
CA THR A 191 3.22 -2.82 -10.95
C THR A 191 4.39 -3.79 -10.84
N SER A 192 5.52 -3.34 -10.33
CA SER A 192 6.67 -4.19 -10.01
C SER A 192 6.92 -4.19 -8.50
N ILE A 193 6.91 -5.36 -7.88
CA ILE A 193 7.13 -5.55 -6.45
C ILE A 193 8.36 -6.42 -6.26
N THR A 194 9.35 -5.93 -5.52
CA THR A 194 10.54 -6.69 -5.14
C THR A 194 10.71 -6.65 -3.63
N VAL A 195 10.68 -7.82 -3.00
CA VAL A 195 10.91 -7.96 -1.56
C VAL A 195 12.22 -8.72 -1.31
N ASN A 196 13.11 -8.12 -0.53
CA ASN A 196 14.43 -8.68 -0.24
C ASN A 196 14.58 -9.16 1.21
N GLY A 197 13.68 -8.71 2.09
CA GLY A 197 13.65 -9.07 3.49
C GLY A 197 13.25 -10.52 3.75
N ALA A 198 13.89 -11.18 4.72
CA ALA A 198 13.49 -12.51 5.15
C ALA A 198 12.05 -12.52 5.70
N SER A 199 11.33 -13.65 5.57
CA SER A 199 9.94 -13.80 6.01
C SER A 199 8.96 -12.75 5.45
N SER A 200 9.26 -12.21 4.26
CA SER A 200 8.43 -11.20 3.58
C SER A 200 7.68 -11.80 2.38
N TRP A 201 6.53 -11.19 2.10
CA TRP A 201 5.71 -11.47 0.93
C TRP A 201 5.70 -10.27 -0.01
N GLY A 202 5.65 -10.53 -1.31
CA GLY A 202 5.32 -9.48 -2.27
C GLY A 202 3.97 -8.83 -1.92
N VAL A 203 2.97 -9.66 -1.65
CA VAL A 203 1.65 -9.26 -1.15
C VAL A 203 1.22 -10.19 -0.04
N ARG A 204 0.83 -9.63 1.11
CA ARG A 204 0.24 -10.38 2.22
C ARG A 204 -1.07 -9.75 2.65
N SER A 205 -2.17 -10.48 2.51
CA SER A 205 -3.51 -9.95 2.69
C SER A 205 -4.36 -10.85 3.59
N TRP A 206 -5.03 -10.22 4.56
CA TRP A 206 -5.96 -10.91 5.46
C TRP A 206 -7.15 -10.05 5.91
N GLY A 207 -8.13 -10.69 6.55
CA GLY A 207 -9.27 -10.02 7.17
C GLY A 207 -10.36 -9.57 6.18
N GLY A 208 -10.43 -10.17 4.98
CA GLY A 208 -11.43 -9.82 3.97
C GLY A 208 -11.02 -8.73 3.00
N SER A 209 -9.73 -8.34 2.97
CA SER A 209 -9.22 -7.33 2.03
C SER A 209 -9.30 -7.81 0.57
N ASN A 210 -9.33 -6.87 -0.37
CA ASN A 210 -9.45 -7.16 -1.81
C ASN A 210 -8.30 -6.54 -2.60
N ILE A 211 -7.56 -7.36 -3.34
CA ILE A 211 -6.45 -6.93 -4.19
C ILE A 211 -6.71 -7.35 -5.63
N THR A 212 -6.49 -6.42 -6.57
CA THR A 212 -6.39 -6.70 -7.99
C THR A 212 -5.06 -6.21 -8.52
N LEU A 213 -4.28 -7.11 -9.11
CA LEU A 213 -3.04 -6.81 -9.82
C LEU A 213 -3.15 -7.25 -11.27
N THR A 214 -2.91 -6.34 -12.21
CA THR A 214 -2.98 -6.62 -13.65
C THR A 214 -1.65 -6.28 -14.33
N ASN A 215 -1.10 -7.21 -15.13
CA ASN A 215 0.21 -7.04 -15.77
C ASN A 215 1.32 -6.68 -14.76
N SER A 216 1.29 -7.29 -13.59
CA SER A 216 2.21 -6.96 -12.50
C SER A 216 3.27 -8.03 -12.30
N ARG A 217 4.46 -7.61 -11.88
CA ARG A 217 5.57 -8.47 -11.52
C ARG A 217 5.76 -8.50 -10.00
N VAL A 218 5.88 -9.70 -9.43
CA VAL A 218 6.23 -9.90 -8.02
C VAL A 218 7.46 -10.78 -7.94
N THR A 219 8.51 -10.28 -7.30
CA THR A 219 9.77 -10.99 -7.06
C THR A 219 10.05 -11.07 -5.57
N SER A 220 10.20 -12.29 -5.04
CA SER A 220 10.54 -12.51 -3.65
C SER A 220 11.89 -13.21 -3.51
N ASN A 221 12.85 -12.46 -2.95
CA ASN A 221 14.26 -12.84 -2.78
C ASN A 221 14.61 -13.16 -1.33
N GLY A 222 13.75 -12.81 -0.38
CA GLY A 222 14.01 -12.99 1.05
C GLY A 222 13.91 -14.43 1.51
N ALA A 223 14.85 -14.85 2.38
CA ALA A 223 14.87 -16.19 2.97
C ALA A 223 13.59 -16.53 3.74
N VAL A 224 13.19 -17.81 3.72
CA VAL A 224 12.06 -18.31 4.54
C VAL A 224 12.47 -18.38 6.01
N GLY A 225 11.70 -17.72 6.87
CA GLY A 225 11.62 -18.04 8.31
C GLY A 225 10.29 -18.71 8.62
N THR A 226 9.25 -17.91 8.89
CA THR A 226 7.90 -18.37 9.27
C THR A 226 6.87 -18.33 8.14
N GLY A 227 7.36 -18.35 6.89
CA GLY A 227 6.56 -18.20 5.66
C GLY A 227 6.93 -16.94 4.89
N ALA A 228 7.05 -17.06 3.56
CA ALA A 228 7.40 -15.98 2.64
C ALA A 228 7.04 -16.38 1.20
N GLY A 229 7.01 -15.41 0.29
CA GLY A 229 6.68 -15.71 -1.10
C GLY A 229 6.20 -14.55 -1.95
N GLY A 230 5.47 -14.89 -3.00
CA GLY A 230 4.88 -13.94 -3.94
C GLY A 230 3.63 -13.28 -3.37
N VAL A 231 2.50 -14.00 -3.38
CA VAL A 231 1.20 -13.50 -2.94
C VAL A 231 0.56 -14.48 -1.96
N GLN A 232 0.21 -14.00 -0.76
CA GLN A 232 -0.58 -14.74 0.21
C GLN A 232 -1.90 -14.02 0.47
N VAL A 233 -3.00 -14.78 0.39
CA VAL A 233 -4.33 -14.35 0.84
C VAL A 233 -4.91 -15.34 1.84
N TYR A 234 -5.44 -14.82 2.95
CA TYR A 234 -6.06 -15.65 3.97
C TYR A 234 -7.18 -14.91 4.72
N ASN A 235 -7.90 -15.63 5.58
CA ASN A 235 -8.98 -15.11 6.41
C ASN A 235 -10.01 -14.30 5.61
N GLY A 236 -10.59 -14.94 4.59
CA GLY A 236 -11.65 -14.36 3.75
C GLY A 236 -11.20 -13.35 2.70
N SER A 237 -9.90 -13.07 2.58
CA SER A 237 -9.39 -12.08 1.62
C SER A 237 -9.33 -12.62 0.20
N VAL A 238 -9.37 -11.71 -0.78
CA VAL A 238 -9.42 -12.04 -2.20
C VAL A 238 -8.25 -11.37 -2.94
N ALA A 239 -7.54 -12.14 -3.76
CA ALA A 239 -6.60 -11.59 -4.73
C ALA A 239 -6.97 -12.03 -6.16
N ASN A 240 -7.09 -11.04 -7.04
CA ASN A 240 -7.26 -11.19 -8.48
C ASN A 240 -5.95 -10.85 -9.18
N ILE A 241 -5.30 -11.85 -9.76
CA ILE A 241 -4.04 -11.70 -10.48
C ILE A 241 -4.32 -11.89 -11.96
N ASN A 242 -4.10 -10.86 -12.77
CA ASN A 242 -4.66 -10.78 -14.11
C ASN A 242 -3.61 -10.36 -15.15
N GLY A 243 -3.98 -10.49 -16.42
CA GLY A 243 -3.14 -10.10 -17.54
C GLY A 243 -1.96 -11.05 -17.74
N ASN A 244 -0.80 -10.45 -18.02
CA ASN A 244 0.49 -11.12 -18.12
C ASN A 244 1.31 -11.04 -16.82
N SER A 245 0.63 -11.10 -15.67
CA SER A 245 1.31 -10.98 -14.38
C SER A 245 2.31 -12.13 -14.16
N THR A 246 3.46 -11.81 -13.56
CA THR A 246 4.52 -12.79 -13.27
C THR A 246 4.86 -12.81 -11.79
N ILE A 247 4.91 -13.99 -11.20
CA ILE A 247 5.30 -14.19 -9.80
C ILE A 247 6.50 -15.13 -9.78
N THR A 248 7.61 -14.66 -9.21
CA THR A 248 8.87 -15.41 -9.22
C THR A 248 9.50 -15.44 -7.84
N THR A 249 9.97 -16.62 -7.44
CA THR A 249 10.82 -16.77 -6.26
C THR A 249 11.82 -17.91 -6.44
N ALA A 250 13.05 -17.69 -5.95
CA ALA A 250 14.14 -18.68 -6.03
C ALA A 250 14.58 -19.20 -4.66
N VAL A 251 13.82 -18.87 -3.61
CA VAL A 251 14.16 -19.18 -2.23
C VAL A 251 13.51 -20.50 -1.81
N ALA A 252 14.29 -21.39 -1.18
CA ALA A 252 13.79 -22.65 -0.67
C ALA A 252 12.59 -22.44 0.27
N GLY A 253 11.52 -23.20 0.05
CA GLY A 253 10.28 -23.15 0.84
C GLY A 253 9.34 -21.98 0.51
N ASN A 254 9.76 -20.98 -0.28
CA ASN A 254 8.85 -19.88 -0.65
C ASN A 254 7.68 -20.38 -1.48
N LEU A 255 6.53 -19.72 -1.33
CA LEU A 255 5.32 -20.00 -2.08
C LEU A 255 5.11 -18.92 -3.17
N GLY A 256 4.72 -19.31 -4.37
CA GLY A 256 4.37 -18.37 -5.44
C GLY A 256 3.05 -17.66 -5.13
N LEU A 257 1.94 -18.37 -5.32
CA LEU A 257 0.60 -17.97 -4.89
C LEU A 257 0.13 -18.89 -3.77
N ASN A 258 -0.34 -18.34 -2.65
CA ASN A 258 -0.82 -19.09 -1.50
C ASN A 258 -2.20 -18.59 -1.06
N ALA A 259 -3.17 -19.50 -0.93
CA ALA A 259 -4.47 -19.21 -0.31
C ALA A 259 -4.75 -20.18 0.83
N GLU A 260 -5.12 -19.66 2.01
CA GLU A 260 -5.43 -20.45 3.20
C GLU A 260 -6.61 -19.84 3.98
N SER A 261 -7.22 -20.58 4.90
CA SER A 261 -8.19 -20.05 5.88
C SER A 261 -9.31 -19.19 5.26
N GLY A 262 -9.97 -19.69 4.23
CA GLY A 262 -11.07 -19.02 3.53
C GLY A 262 -10.64 -17.95 2.54
N GLY A 263 -9.33 -17.77 2.30
CA GLY A 263 -8.83 -16.89 1.23
C GLY A 263 -9.28 -17.36 -0.16
N THR A 264 -9.29 -16.45 -1.13
CA THR A 264 -9.64 -16.74 -2.52
C THR A 264 -8.58 -16.18 -3.47
N LEU A 265 -7.98 -17.05 -4.27
CA LEU A 265 -7.10 -16.68 -5.38
C LEU A 265 -7.84 -16.81 -6.70
N ASN A 266 -7.86 -15.74 -7.48
CA ASN A 266 -8.37 -15.71 -8.84
C ASN A 266 -7.23 -15.39 -9.79
N THR A 267 -7.13 -16.13 -10.89
CA THR A 267 -6.26 -15.74 -12.01
C THR A 267 -7.10 -15.64 -13.26
N ASN A 268 -7.06 -14.47 -13.92
CA ASN A 268 -7.61 -14.27 -15.27
C ASN A 268 -9.06 -14.78 -15.45
N THR A 269 -9.89 -14.64 -14.41
CA THR A 269 -11.27 -15.17 -14.36
C THR A 269 -12.24 -14.39 -15.25
N ASP A 270 -11.98 -13.11 -15.50
CA ASP A 270 -12.69 -12.34 -16.51
C ASP A 270 -12.25 -12.79 -17.92
N PRO A 271 -13.17 -13.29 -18.77
CA PRO A 271 -12.84 -13.71 -20.13
C PRO A 271 -12.34 -12.55 -21.00
N ASN A 272 -12.64 -11.29 -20.66
CA ASN A 272 -12.21 -10.12 -21.43
C ASN A 272 -10.78 -9.66 -21.12
N THR A 273 -10.16 -10.18 -20.05
CA THR A 273 -8.79 -9.79 -19.69
C THR A 273 -7.80 -10.73 -20.36
N PRO A 274 -7.09 -10.38 -21.46
CA PRO A 274 -6.19 -11.30 -22.17
C PRO A 274 -4.92 -11.63 -21.36
N GLY A 275 -4.14 -12.62 -21.83
CA GLY A 275 -2.83 -12.95 -21.28
C GLY A 275 -2.76 -14.21 -20.42
N THR A 276 -1.60 -14.44 -19.83
CA THR A 276 -1.30 -15.61 -18.99
C THR A 276 -0.59 -15.17 -17.72
N VAL A 277 -1.13 -15.58 -16.57
CA VAL A 277 -0.40 -15.43 -15.30
C VAL A 277 0.68 -16.50 -15.27
N THR A 278 1.93 -16.12 -15.01
CA THR A 278 3.05 -17.05 -14.90
C THR A 278 3.59 -17.07 -13.49
N VAL A 279 3.72 -18.27 -12.91
CA VAL A 279 4.30 -18.46 -11.57
C VAL A 279 5.47 -19.42 -11.67
N SER A 280 6.64 -18.97 -11.25
CA SER A 280 7.88 -19.75 -11.30
C SER A 280 8.53 -19.82 -9.93
N THR A 281 8.77 -21.03 -9.43
CA THR A 281 9.47 -21.25 -8.15
C THR A 281 10.66 -22.18 -8.33
N THR A 282 11.86 -21.70 -8.02
CA THR A 282 13.11 -22.47 -8.26
C THR A 282 13.85 -22.83 -6.97
N GLY A 283 13.24 -22.65 -5.80
CA GLY A 283 13.76 -23.11 -4.51
C GLY A 283 13.32 -24.54 -4.20
N ALA A 284 14.13 -25.30 -3.46
CA ALA A 284 13.73 -26.62 -2.96
C ALA A 284 12.56 -26.49 -1.98
N GLY A 285 11.61 -27.43 -2.01
CA GLY A 285 10.43 -27.38 -1.12
C GLY A 285 9.43 -26.26 -1.42
N SER A 286 9.62 -25.51 -2.52
CA SER A 286 8.72 -24.43 -2.93
C SER A 286 7.48 -24.94 -3.67
N HIS A 287 6.39 -24.17 -3.60
CA HIS A 287 5.18 -24.44 -4.36
C HIS A 287 4.85 -23.24 -5.25
N ALA A 288 4.58 -23.48 -6.53
CA ALA A 288 4.15 -22.39 -7.42
C ALA A 288 2.76 -21.89 -7.01
N VAL A 289 1.83 -22.81 -6.75
CA VAL A 289 0.51 -22.51 -6.17
C VAL A 289 0.21 -23.47 -5.04
N ARG A 290 -0.26 -22.93 -3.91
CA ARG A 290 -0.77 -23.71 -2.78
C ARG A 290 -2.15 -23.19 -2.38
N ILE A 291 -3.15 -24.08 -2.44
CA ILE A 291 -4.51 -23.82 -1.97
C ILE A 291 -4.76 -24.76 -0.78
N GLY A 292 -4.83 -24.20 0.42
CA GLY A 292 -5.17 -24.93 1.65
C GLY A 292 -6.69 -25.02 1.85
N THR A 293 -7.14 -24.69 3.07
CA THR A 293 -8.57 -24.49 3.40
C THR A 293 -9.11 -23.22 2.76
N ALA A 294 -9.12 -23.13 1.44
CA ALA A 294 -9.34 -21.91 0.66
C ALA A 294 -9.91 -22.21 -0.73
N ASN A 295 -10.20 -21.15 -1.49
CA ASN A 295 -10.68 -21.24 -2.87
C ASN A 295 -9.60 -20.79 -3.87
N GLY A 296 -9.58 -21.44 -5.04
CA GLY A 296 -8.71 -21.06 -6.16
C GLY A 296 -9.45 -21.18 -7.50
N ASN A 297 -9.66 -20.06 -8.19
CA ASN A 297 -10.18 -20.01 -9.55
C ASN A 297 -9.02 -19.72 -10.51
N LEU A 298 -8.40 -20.78 -11.02
CA LEU A 298 -7.12 -20.70 -11.72
C LEU A 298 -7.30 -20.78 -13.25
N ASN A 299 -7.53 -19.65 -13.92
CA ASN A 299 -7.68 -19.58 -15.38
C ASN A 299 -6.42 -19.03 -16.06
N ARG A 300 -6.04 -19.59 -17.21
CA ARG A 300 -4.87 -19.15 -18.02
C ARG A 300 -3.62 -18.90 -17.15
N LEU A 301 -3.27 -19.93 -16.40
CA LEU A 301 -2.16 -19.95 -15.45
C LEU A 301 -1.07 -20.91 -15.94
N SER A 302 0.16 -20.44 -16.01
CA SER A 302 1.35 -21.22 -16.33
C SER A 302 2.22 -21.38 -15.08
N LEU A 303 2.59 -22.61 -14.76
CA LEU A 303 3.30 -22.97 -13.53
C LEU A 303 4.62 -23.67 -13.86
N SER A 304 5.71 -23.25 -13.21
CA SER A 304 7.02 -23.86 -13.36
C SER A 304 7.69 -24.06 -12.01
N THR A 305 8.22 -25.26 -11.78
CA THR A 305 9.10 -25.57 -10.65
C THR A 305 10.30 -26.39 -11.12
N THR A 306 11.48 -26.19 -10.51
CA THR A 306 12.73 -26.75 -11.04
C THR A 306 13.58 -27.51 -10.01
N GLN A 307 13.14 -27.64 -8.76
CA GLN A 307 13.92 -28.27 -7.68
C GLN A 307 13.18 -29.42 -7.01
N ASN A 308 13.90 -30.16 -6.16
CA ASN A 308 13.36 -31.27 -5.38
C ASN A 308 12.26 -30.82 -4.41
N SER A 309 11.31 -31.72 -4.16
CA SER A 309 10.16 -31.52 -3.26
C SER A 309 9.31 -30.28 -3.60
N THR A 310 9.28 -29.90 -4.87
CA THR A 310 8.46 -28.78 -5.36
C THR A 310 7.17 -29.27 -6.00
N TYR A 311 6.14 -28.43 -5.98
CA TYR A 311 4.87 -28.70 -6.63
C TYR A 311 4.45 -27.49 -7.47
N GLY A 312 4.05 -27.73 -8.72
CA GLY A 312 3.40 -26.70 -9.53
C GLY A 312 2.11 -26.22 -8.87
N LEU A 313 1.20 -27.16 -8.60
CA LEU A 313 -0.04 -26.90 -7.86
C LEU A 313 -0.19 -27.92 -6.73
N LEU A 314 -0.40 -27.42 -5.52
CA LEU A 314 -0.75 -28.20 -4.35
C LEU A 314 -2.12 -27.75 -3.83
N VAL A 315 -3.07 -28.68 -3.73
CA VAL A 315 -4.41 -28.42 -3.19
C VAL A 315 -4.65 -29.37 -2.03
N ASN A 316 -4.74 -28.81 -0.82
CA ASN A 316 -4.84 -29.58 0.42
C ASN A 316 -6.04 -29.09 1.23
N GLY A 317 -7.13 -29.86 1.22
CA GLY A 317 -8.32 -29.58 2.02
C GLY A 317 -9.12 -30.85 2.28
N THR A 318 -9.88 -30.86 3.38
CA THR A 318 -10.94 -31.85 3.58
C THR A 318 -12.09 -31.55 2.61
N PRO A 319 -12.58 -32.53 1.82
CA PRO A 319 -13.72 -32.30 0.96
C PRO A 319 -14.89 -31.74 1.77
N SER A 320 -15.51 -30.65 1.30
CA SER A 320 -16.80 -30.22 1.84
C SER A 320 -17.80 -31.34 1.53
N PRO A 321 -18.54 -31.88 2.53
CA PRO A 321 -19.54 -32.89 2.26
C PRO A 321 -20.56 -32.31 1.28
N ASP A 322 -20.75 -33.00 0.16
CA ASP A 322 -21.69 -32.63 -0.88
C ASP A 322 -23.07 -32.41 -0.25
N ARG A 323 -23.52 -31.15 -0.17
CA ARG A 323 -24.89 -30.81 0.24
C ARG A 323 -25.87 -31.02 -0.91
N ARG A 324 -25.75 -32.13 -1.63
CA ARG A 324 -26.81 -32.69 -2.46
C ARG A 324 -27.33 -33.95 -1.82
N SER A 325 -28.18 -33.78 -0.82
CA SER A 325 -29.24 -34.74 -0.50
C SER A 325 -30.24 -34.13 0.48
N ARG A 326 -31.27 -33.48 -0.07
CA ARG A 326 -32.71 -33.77 0.10
C ARG A 326 -33.53 -32.64 -0.48
#